data_AF-A0A923R2L9-F1
#
_entry.id   AF-A0A923R2L9-F1
#
_cell.length_a   1.000
_cell.length_b   1.000
_cell.length_c   1.000
_cell.angle_alpha   90.00
_cell.angle_beta   90.00
_cell.angle_gamma   90.00
#
_symmetry.space_group_name_H-M   'P 1'
#
loop_
_entity.id
_entity.type
_entity.pdbx_description
1 polymer ?
#
loop_
_entity_poly.entity_id
_entity_poly.type
_entity_poly.pdbx_seq_one_letter_code
_entity_poly.pdbx_strand_id
1 'polypeptide(L)'
;MGKINFYKKRSPGERKNTEPHSVELKLAVIKEYKTGGTSYRELSKKYGISSGLICHWLKRVNDISSNNQKAVLLSKFKLVSKDKEESESQQVKALQKALEDSLLKNKALEKMIDIAEDELKINIRKKSGTRCSTFAMSNYR
;
A
#
# COMPACT_ATOMS: atom_id res chain seq x y z
N MET A 1 -15.89 -6.58 -55.11
CA MET A 1 -16.39 -6.91 -53.76
C MET A 1 -15.98 -8.34 -53.42
N GLY A 2 -14.88 -8.52 -52.68
CA GLY A 2 -14.36 -9.84 -52.32
C GLY A 2 -15.09 -10.42 -51.11
N LYS A 3 -15.59 -11.66 -51.23
CA LYS A 3 -16.24 -12.37 -50.13
C LYS A 3 -15.19 -12.83 -49.12
N ILE A 4 -15.35 -12.40 -47.87
CA ILE A 4 -14.51 -12.82 -46.74
C ILE A 4 -14.86 -14.28 -46.41
N ASN A 5 -13.87 -15.17 -46.53
CA ASN A 5 -14.02 -16.58 -46.18
C ASN A 5 -14.05 -16.75 -44.66
N PHE A 6 -15.21 -17.12 -44.11
CA PHE A 6 -15.34 -17.56 -42.72
C PHE A 6 -14.78 -18.96 -42.58
N TYR A 7 -13.69 -19.12 -41.81
CA TYR A 7 -13.15 -20.43 -41.48
C TYR A 7 -14.23 -21.33 -40.85
N LYS A 8 -14.43 -22.51 -41.43
CA LYS A 8 -15.36 -23.56 -40.97
C LYS A 8 -15.01 -23.91 -39.50
N LYS A 9 -15.91 -23.60 -38.55
CA LYS A 9 -15.72 -23.97 -37.13
C LYS A 9 -15.51 -25.48 -37.04
N ARG A 10 -14.38 -25.91 -36.45
CA ARG A 10 -14.12 -27.33 -36.17
C ARG A 10 -15.21 -27.86 -35.25
N SER A 11 -15.79 -29.02 -35.59
CA SER A 11 -16.78 -29.70 -34.75
C SER A 11 -16.21 -29.91 -33.34
N PRO A 12 -17.00 -29.73 -32.26
CA PRO A 12 -16.55 -29.99 -30.90
C PRO A 12 -16.10 -31.46 -30.82
N GLY A 13 -14.79 -31.68 -30.66
CA GLY A 13 -14.26 -33.02 -30.48
C GLY A 13 -14.81 -33.62 -29.19
N GLU A 14 -15.18 -34.89 -29.24
CA GLU A 14 -15.65 -35.64 -28.09
C GLU A 14 -14.51 -35.72 -27.05
N ARG A 15 -14.78 -35.28 -25.82
CA ARG A 15 -13.80 -35.32 -24.74
C ARG A 15 -13.66 -36.77 -24.28
N LYS A 16 -12.49 -37.36 -24.47
CA LYS A 16 -12.18 -38.66 -23.85
C LYS A 16 -12.22 -38.50 -22.33
N ASN A 17 -13.00 -39.33 -21.66
CA ASN A 17 -13.00 -39.41 -20.20
C ASN A 17 -11.68 -40.06 -19.77
N THR A 18 -10.73 -39.23 -19.31
CA THR A 18 -9.45 -39.72 -18.78
C THR A 18 -9.58 -39.93 -17.28
N GLU A 19 -9.24 -41.13 -16.81
CA GLU A 19 -9.18 -41.44 -15.39
C GLU A 19 -8.21 -40.50 -14.65
N PRO A 20 -8.59 -39.97 -13.47
CA PRO A 20 -7.73 -39.06 -12.72
C PRO A 20 -6.51 -39.79 -12.17
N HIS A 21 -5.31 -39.26 -12.45
CA HIS A 21 -4.07 -39.76 -11.85
C HIS A 21 -4.06 -39.59 -10.32
N SER A 22 -3.51 -40.58 -9.61
CA SER A 22 -3.36 -40.56 -8.15
C SER A 22 -2.53 -39.36 -7.68
N VAL A 23 -2.81 -38.91 -6.46
CA VAL A 23 -2.11 -37.75 -5.87
C VAL A 23 -0.63 -38.07 -5.64
N GLU A 24 -0.32 -39.29 -5.21
CA GLU A 24 1.04 -39.76 -4.96
C GLU A 24 1.92 -39.69 -6.22
N LEU A 25 1.37 -40.12 -7.35
CA LEU A 25 2.06 -40.10 -8.64
C LEU A 25 2.33 -38.65 -9.08
N LYS A 26 1.36 -37.74 -8.91
CA LYS A 26 1.54 -36.31 -9.21
C LYS A 26 2.68 -35.74 -8.37
N LEU A 27 2.69 -36.03 -7.07
CA LEU A 27 3.71 -35.54 -6.15
C LEU A 27 5.11 -36.09 -6.48
N ALA A 28 5.22 -37.37 -6.84
CA ALA A 28 6.49 -37.98 -7.24
C ALA A 28 7.09 -37.29 -8.47
N VAL A 29 6.28 -37.07 -9.51
CA VAL A 29 6.69 -36.37 -10.74
C VAL A 29 7.14 -34.94 -10.45
N ILE A 30 6.38 -34.20 -9.64
CA ILE A 30 6.71 -32.81 -9.29
C ILE A 30 8.01 -32.75 -8.46
N LYS A 31 8.20 -33.68 -7.51
CA LYS A 31 9.42 -33.75 -6.70
C LYS A 31 10.63 -34.02 -7.59
N GLU A 32 10.55 -35.05 -8.44
CA GLU A 32 11.65 -35.40 -9.34
C GLU A 32 12.05 -34.25 -10.26
N TYR A 33 11.06 -33.54 -10.84
CA TYR A 33 11.30 -32.35 -11.66
C TYR A 33 11.95 -31.20 -10.88
N LYS A 34 11.62 -31.03 -9.59
CA LYS A 34 12.22 -29.98 -8.75
C LYS A 34 13.64 -30.34 -8.29
N THR A 35 13.91 -31.62 -8.07
CA THR A 35 15.20 -32.11 -7.59
C THR A 35 16.21 -32.32 -8.70
N GLY A 36 15.76 -32.62 -9.92
CA GLY A 36 16.62 -32.92 -11.07
C GLY A 36 16.34 -32.04 -12.28
N GLY A 37 17.36 -31.79 -13.11
CA GLY A 37 17.25 -31.07 -14.38
C GLY A 37 16.59 -31.88 -15.51
N THR A 38 15.68 -32.80 -15.19
CA THR A 38 15.04 -33.69 -16.17
C THR A 38 14.00 -32.95 -17.00
N SER A 39 13.96 -33.23 -18.30
CA SER A 39 12.99 -32.60 -19.20
C SER A 39 11.58 -33.22 -19.05
N TYR A 40 10.54 -32.47 -19.47
CA TYR A 40 9.17 -33.02 -19.51
C TYR A 40 9.06 -34.28 -20.38
N ARG A 41 9.91 -34.41 -21.40
CA ARG A 41 9.93 -35.57 -22.30
C ARG A 41 10.51 -36.80 -21.60
N GLU A 42 11.52 -36.64 -20.77
CA GLU A 42 12.08 -37.75 -19.97
C GLU A 42 11.09 -38.24 -18.92
N LEU A 43 10.46 -37.32 -18.18
CA LEU A 43 9.42 -37.68 -17.21
C LEU A 43 8.22 -38.34 -17.88
N SER A 44 7.84 -37.86 -19.06
CA SER A 44 6.78 -38.46 -19.87
C SER A 44 7.09 -39.91 -20.22
N LYS A 45 8.33 -40.22 -20.65
CA LYS A 45 8.78 -41.58 -20.95
C LYS A 45 8.83 -42.46 -19.70
N LYS A 46 9.34 -41.94 -18.58
CA LYS A 46 9.52 -42.69 -17.33
C LYS A 46 8.19 -43.09 -16.69
N TYR A 47 7.23 -42.17 -16.66
CA TYR A 47 5.96 -42.37 -15.97
C TYR A 47 4.79 -42.73 -16.91
N GLY A 48 5.01 -42.72 -18.23
CA GLY A 48 3.97 -43.01 -19.23
C GLY A 48 2.89 -41.92 -19.32
N ILE A 49 3.20 -40.70 -18.88
CA ILE A 49 2.24 -39.58 -18.81
C ILE A 49 2.52 -38.61 -19.94
N SER A 50 1.48 -37.99 -20.51
CA SER A 50 1.68 -36.91 -21.49
C SER A 50 2.48 -35.75 -20.92
N SER A 51 3.49 -35.29 -21.65
CA SER A 51 4.32 -34.13 -21.28
C SER A 51 3.49 -32.85 -21.05
N GLY A 52 2.40 -32.67 -21.82
CA GLY A 52 1.48 -31.55 -21.65
C GLY A 52 0.74 -31.58 -20.32
N LEU A 53 0.40 -32.77 -19.83
CA LEU A 53 -0.26 -32.95 -18.54
C LEU A 53 0.70 -32.64 -17.38
N ILE A 54 1.96 -33.08 -17.49
CA ILE A 54 3.01 -32.77 -16.52
C ILE A 54 3.24 -31.26 -16.42
N CYS A 55 3.34 -30.58 -17.57
CA CYS A 55 3.46 -29.12 -17.63
C CYS A 55 2.27 -28.43 -16.93
N HIS A 56 1.05 -28.90 -17.17
CA HIS A 56 -0.16 -28.37 -16.53
C HIS A 56 -0.12 -28.53 -15.01
N TRP A 57 0.31 -29.68 -14.49
CA TRP A 57 0.44 -29.90 -13.05
C TRP A 57 1.46 -28.97 -12.40
N LEU A 58 2.64 -28.82 -13.02
CA LEU A 58 3.70 -27.96 -12.50
C LEU A 58 3.29 -26.49 -12.51
N LYS A 59 2.64 -26.04 -13.58
CA LYS A 59 2.10 -24.68 -13.67
C LYS A 59 1.09 -24.41 -12.56
N ARG A 60 0.15 -25.33 -12.33
CA ARG A 60 -0.83 -25.21 -11.24
C ARG A 60 -0.18 -25.09 -9.86
N VAL A 61 0.85 -25.91 -9.59
CA VAL A 61 1.58 -25.86 -8.31
C VAL A 61 2.31 -24.54 -8.14
N ASN A 62 2.89 -24.01 -9.22
CA ASN A 62 3.58 -22.72 -9.19
C ASN A 62 2.60 -21.55 -9.00
N ASP A 63 1.43 -21.60 -9.64
CA ASP A 63 0.36 -20.61 -9.47
C ASP A 63 -0.15 -20.58 -8.02
N ILE A 64 -0.36 -21.76 -7.41
CA ILE A 64 -0.76 -21.89 -5.99
C ILE A 64 0.33 -21.32 -5.08
N SER A 65 1.59 -21.67 -5.31
CA SER A 65 2.73 -21.14 -4.53
C SER A 65 2.82 -19.61 -4.63
N SER A 66 2.65 -19.07 -5.84
CA SER A 66 2.69 -17.63 -6.10
C SER A 66 1.54 -16.90 -5.41
N ASN A 67 0.33 -17.47 -5.43
CA ASN A 67 -0.82 -16.89 -4.75
C ASN A 67 -0.68 -16.95 -3.22
N ASN A 68 -0.13 -18.02 -2.67
CA ASN A 68 0.14 -18.13 -1.23
C ASN A 68 1.18 -17.09 -0.78
N GLN A 69 2.25 -16.87 -1.56
CA GLN A 69 3.24 -15.83 -1.27
C GLN A 69 2.60 -14.42 -1.31
N LYS A 70 1.76 -14.15 -2.31
CA LYS A 70 1.00 -12.88 -2.37
C LYS A 70 0.10 -12.70 -1.15
N ALA A 71 -0.60 -13.75 -0.73
CA ALA A 71 -1.48 -13.70 0.45
C ALA A 71 -0.71 -13.36 1.74
N VAL A 72 0.47 -13.95 1.94
CA VAL A 72 1.35 -13.67 3.08
C VAL A 72 1.89 -12.23 3.06
N LEU A 73 2.26 -11.72 1.88
CA LEU A 73 2.68 -10.33 1.73
C LEU A 73 1.53 -9.36 2.03
N LEU A 74 0.33 -9.64 1.53
CA LEU A 74 -0.88 -8.85 1.77
C LEU A 74 -1.24 -8.82 3.26
N SER A 75 -1.14 -9.95 3.98
CA SER A 75 -1.40 -9.98 5.42
C SER A 75 -0.36 -9.19 6.21
N LYS A 76 0.92 -9.28 5.83
CA LYS A 76 2.00 -8.51 6.47
C LYS A 76 1.82 -7.01 6.26
N PHE A 77 1.46 -6.59 5.06
CA PHE A 77 1.14 -5.18 4.78
C PHE A 77 -0.04 -4.68 5.62
N LYS A 78 -1.13 -5.45 5.72
CA LYS A 78 -2.29 -5.06 6.54
C LYS A 78 -1.96 -4.88 8.02
N LEU A 79 -1.12 -5.75 8.59
CA LEU A 79 -0.70 -5.64 9.98
C LEU A 79 0.13 -4.36 10.20
N VAL A 80 1.11 -4.11 9.34
CA VAL A 80 1.94 -2.89 9.41
C VAL A 80 1.13 -1.61 9.24
N SER A 81 0.13 -1.62 8.35
CA SER A 81 -0.78 -0.48 8.19
C SER A 81 -1.58 -0.21 9.46
N LYS A 82 -2.06 -1.25 10.14
CA LYS A 82 -2.86 -1.12 11.36
C LYS A 82 -2.05 -0.56 12.53
N ASP A 83 -0.83 -1.07 12.73
CA ASP A 83 0.05 -0.58 13.79
C ASP A 83 0.45 0.89 13.54
N LYS A 84 0.65 1.26 12.28
CA LYS A 84 1.00 2.62 11.87
C LYS A 84 -0.17 3.59 12.07
N GLU A 85 -1.38 3.23 11.62
CA GLU A 85 -2.59 4.05 11.79
C GLU A 85 -2.91 4.34 13.26
N GLU A 86 -2.77 3.33 14.14
CA GLU A 86 -3.00 3.51 15.58
C GLU A 86 -1.99 4.50 16.19
N SER A 87 -0.71 4.39 15.84
CA SER A 87 0.33 5.31 16.32
C SER A 87 0.16 6.75 15.80
N GLU A 88 -0.23 6.93 14.55
CA GLU A 88 -0.49 8.23 13.94
C GLU A 88 -1.71 8.91 14.58
N SER A 89 -2.76 8.14 14.87
CA SER A 89 -3.97 8.66 15.54
C SER A 89 -3.68 9.19 16.95
N GLN A 90 -2.77 8.55 17.68
CA GLN A 90 -2.36 8.98 19.02
C GLN A 90 -1.54 10.27 18.97
N GLN A 91 -0.61 10.37 18.01
CA GLN A 91 0.17 11.58 17.79
C GLN A 91 -0.71 12.78 17.42
N VAL A 92 -1.68 12.58 16.52
CA VAL A 92 -2.62 13.64 16.12
C VAL A 92 -3.42 14.14 17.32
N LYS A 93 -3.94 13.24 18.17
CA LYS A 93 -4.68 13.63 19.39
C LYS A 93 -3.81 14.42 20.36
N ALA A 94 -2.57 13.99 20.60
CA ALA A 94 -1.65 14.69 21.48
C ALA A 94 -1.33 16.11 20.96
N LEU A 95 -1.09 16.24 19.66
CA LEU A 95 -0.82 17.53 19.01
C LEU A 95 -2.04 18.46 19.06
N GLN A 96 -3.25 17.95 18.83
CA GLN A 96 -4.49 18.73 18.94
C GLN A 96 -4.69 19.26 20.36
N LYS A 97 -4.46 18.43 21.38
CA LYS A 97 -4.56 18.85 22.78
C LYS A 97 -3.55 19.95 23.13
N ALA A 98 -2.29 19.79 22.73
CA ALA A 98 -1.25 20.81 22.96
C ALA A 98 -1.57 22.15 22.28
N LEU A 99 -2.19 22.10 21.10
CA LEU A 99 -2.67 23.29 20.39
C LEU A 99 -3.81 23.97 21.16
N GLU A 100 -4.78 23.21 21.64
CA GLU A 100 -5.91 23.74 22.42
C GLU A 100 -5.42 24.41 23.71
N ASP A 101 -4.52 23.77 24.46
CA ASP A 101 -3.93 24.31 25.68
C ASP A 101 -3.21 25.64 25.41
N SER A 102 -2.50 25.74 24.28
CA SER A 102 -1.79 26.96 23.87
C SER A 102 -2.76 28.08 23.51
N LEU A 103 -3.84 27.77 22.77
CA LEU A 103 -4.87 28.74 22.41
C LEU A 103 -5.62 29.25 23.66
N LEU A 104 -5.94 28.36 24.59
CA LEU A 104 -6.58 28.72 25.85
C LEU A 104 -5.69 29.67 26.67
N LYS A 105 -4.39 29.37 26.76
CA LYS A 105 -3.40 30.24 27.42
C LYS A 105 -3.34 31.61 26.76
N ASN A 106 -3.26 31.67 25.42
CA ASN A 106 -3.23 32.95 24.70
C ASN A 106 -4.51 33.76 24.96
N LYS A 107 -5.68 33.13 24.89
CA LYS A 107 -6.96 33.78 25.17
C LYS A 107 -7.04 34.33 26.60
N ALA A 108 -6.51 33.59 27.58
CA ALA A 108 -6.43 34.05 28.96
C ALA A 108 -5.49 35.26 29.11
N LEU A 109 -4.33 35.23 28.44
CA LEU A 109 -3.38 36.35 28.44
C LEU A 109 -3.96 37.60 27.78
N GLU A 110 -4.67 37.46 26.66
CA GLU A 110 -5.39 38.57 26.03
C GLU A 110 -6.42 39.19 26.98
N LYS A 111 -7.21 38.35 27.67
CA LYS A 111 -8.19 38.81 28.66
C LYS A 111 -7.55 39.50 29.86
N MET A 112 -6.38 39.03 30.31
CA MET A 112 -5.64 39.69 31.38
C MET A 112 -5.19 41.09 30.97
N ILE A 113 -4.79 41.29 29.71
CA ILE A 113 -4.45 42.61 29.18
C ILE A 113 -5.69 43.52 29.20
N ASP A 114 -6.84 43.04 28.71
CA ASP A 114 -8.09 43.80 28.72
C ASP A 114 -8.42 44.31 30.14
N ILE A 115 -8.41 43.41 31.14
CA ILE A 115 -8.70 43.74 32.54
C ILE A 115 -7.70 44.75 33.10
N ALA A 116 -6.40 44.58 32.82
CA ALA A 116 -5.37 45.47 33.32
C ALA A 116 -5.48 46.88 32.73
N GLU A 117 -5.83 47.02 31.44
CA GLU A 117 -6.08 48.32 30.81
C GLU A 117 -7.30 49.03 31.44
N ASP A 118 -8.37 48.28 31.71
CA ASP A 118 -9.60 48.79 32.33
C ASP A 118 -9.38 49.27 33.78
N GLU A 119 -8.68 48.47 34.61
CA GLU A 119 -8.44 48.77 36.03
C GLU A 119 -7.41 49.90 36.22
N LEU A 120 -6.30 49.86 35.50
CA LEU A 120 -5.18 50.78 35.68
C LEU A 120 -5.31 52.06 34.84
N LYS A 121 -6.23 52.10 33.87
CA LYS A 121 -6.44 53.22 32.92
C LYS A 121 -5.17 53.62 32.15
N ILE A 122 -4.26 52.68 31.95
CA ILE A 122 -3.02 52.84 31.17
C ILE A 122 -3.16 51.97 29.91
N ASN A 123 -2.76 52.50 28.74
CA ASN A 123 -2.69 51.69 27.52
C ASN A 123 -1.44 50.80 27.55
N ILE A 124 -1.61 49.48 27.61
CA ILE A 124 -0.51 48.50 27.63
C ILE A 124 -0.22 48.02 26.20
N ARG A 125 -1.24 47.93 25.34
CA ARG A 125 -1.10 47.51 23.95
C ARG A 125 -0.43 48.59 23.09
N LYS A 126 0.51 48.16 22.22
CA LYS A 126 1.19 49.05 21.26
C LYS A 126 0.19 49.60 20.22
N LYS A 127 0.15 50.92 20.03
CA LYS A 127 -0.60 51.57 18.95
C LYS A 127 0.17 51.48 17.62
N SER A 128 -0.52 51.17 16.53
CA SER A 128 0.06 50.97 15.18
C SER A 128 0.45 52.26 14.45
N GLY A 129 0.69 53.37 15.15
CA GLY A 129 0.58 54.69 14.50
C GLY A 129 1.38 55.85 15.05
N THR A 130 2.54 55.64 15.68
CA THR A 130 3.46 56.77 15.89
C THR A 130 4.46 56.79 14.74
N ARG A 131 4.40 57.81 13.87
CA ARG A 131 5.42 58.03 12.83
C ARG A 131 6.79 58.02 13.49
N CYS A 132 7.69 57.13 13.06
CA CYS A 132 9.10 57.25 13.45
C CYS A 132 9.58 58.64 13.06
N SER A 133 10.11 59.41 14.02
CA SER A 133 10.83 60.64 13.70
C SER A 133 12.02 60.28 12.82
N THR A 134 11.95 60.57 11.53
CA THR A 134 13.13 60.53 10.66
C THR A 134 14.09 61.60 11.18
N PHE A 135 15.24 61.18 11.72
CA PHE A 135 16.32 62.06 12.14
C PHE A 135 16.84 62.83 10.92
N ALA A 136 16.41 64.09 10.77
CA ALA A 136 16.89 64.96 9.71
C ALA A 136 18.34 65.35 10.00
N MET A 137 19.29 64.81 9.24
CA MET A 137 20.66 65.34 9.19
C MET A 137 20.62 66.72 8.51
N SER A 138 20.36 67.77 9.28
CA SER A 138 20.76 69.12 8.88
C SER A 138 22.27 69.24 9.07
N ASN A 139 22.95 69.71 8.02
CA ASN A 139 24.34 70.17 7.98
C ASN A 139 25.43 69.11 7.75
N TYR A 140 25.64 68.79 6.48
CA TYR A 140 26.99 68.84 5.92
C TYR A 140 26.98 69.85 4.77
N ARG A 141 27.54 71.03 5.02
CA ARG A 141 27.99 71.97 4.00
C ARG A 141 29.36 72.47 4.43
#